data_AF-A0A438GTL6-F1
#
_entry.id   AF-A0A438GTL6-F1
#
_cell.length_a   1.000
_cell.length_b   1.000
_cell.length_c   1.000
_cell.angle_alpha   90.00
_cell.angle_beta   90.00
_cell.angle_gamma   90.00
#
_symmetry.space_group_name_H-M   'P 1'
#
loop_
_entity.id
_entity.type
_entity.pdbx_description
1 polymer ?
#
loop_
_entity_poly.entity_id
_entity_poly.type
_entity_poly.pdbx_seq_one_letter_code
_entity_poly.pdbx_strand_id
1 'polypeptide(L)'
;MPNQVVDNVHEAIRWATDYLLKASAQLPHALYVQPTTSAGYGQRIWTLHERCTRSPSDPGSDVAGETAAALAASSCVFKHLDAHYSKTLLETAEKAFNFANRHRAKYSDSLHSAVCLFYCSYSGYLDELQWAAAWLYQATKNSSYLQYAISTAAENDCDAFSWITSCQELGCYYHEYTFIYSLVADGGDKSAARFGEEAKRYICSVLPNLQYTPGGLMYKMNATNLQYVTTSTFLFTAYINYILGDNPKGMSYMVGYGEKYPQRIHHRGSSLPSLQQKSKPFGCGDAFQSYYYTSEPNPNILILIGAVVGGPTMMTSSAMIEITMPNQSLQHTSMHL
;
A
#
# COMPACT_ATOMS: atom_id res chain seq x y z
N MET A 1 10.44 -5.07 18.65
CA MET A 1 11.17 -3.80 18.72
C MET A 1 11.37 -3.44 20.19
N PRO A 2 12.47 -2.75 20.57
CA PRO A 2 12.62 -2.25 21.94
C PRO A 2 11.48 -1.27 22.27
N ASN A 3 10.90 -1.34 23.47
CA ASN A 3 9.75 -0.52 23.89
C ASN A 3 9.97 0.98 23.66
N GLN A 4 11.20 1.48 23.87
CA GLN A 4 11.57 2.88 23.67
C GLN A 4 11.38 3.38 22.22
N VAL A 5 11.54 2.51 21.22
CA VAL A 5 11.33 2.91 19.81
C VAL A 5 9.84 3.12 19.55
N VAL A 6 8.99 2.27 20.12
CA VAL A 6 7.54 2.37 19.99
C VAL A 6 7.02 3.64 20.68
N ASP A 7 7.55 3.97 21.86
CA ASP A 7 7.19 5.19 22.58
C ASP A 7 7.57 6.45 21.80
N ASN A 8 8.79 6.50 21.23
CA ASN A 8 9.21 7.61 20.36
C ASN A 8 8.29 7.79 19.14
N VAL A 9 7.82 6.69 18.56
CA VAL A 9 6.85 6.73 17.43
C VAL A 9 5.52 7.31 17.89
N HIS A 10 5.01 6.90 19.05
CA HIS A 10 3.76 7.45 19.60
C HIS A 10 3.88 8.96 19.88
N GLU A 11 5.00 9.41 20.44
CA GLU A 11 5.25 10.84 20.68
C GLU A 11 5.31 11.63 19.38
N ALA A 12 5.98 11.11 18.34
CA ALA A 12 6.06 11.76 17.04
C ALA A 12 4.68 11.90 16.38
N ILE A 13 3.84 10.86 16.43
CA ILE A 13 2.47 10.90 15.90
C ILE A 13 1.63 11.91 16.70
N ARG A 14 1.73 11.91 18.04
CA ARG A 14 0.99 12.85 18.89
C ARG A 14 1.39 14.30 18.61
N TRP A 15 2.68 14.57 18.43
CA TRP A 15 3.17 15.91 18.12
C TRP A 15 2.55 16.47 16.83
N ALA A 16 2.53 15.68 15.77
CA ALA A 16 1.93 16.08 14.50
C ALA A 16 0.41 16.28 14.63
N THR A 17 -0.27 15.34 15.30
CA THR A 17 -1.74 15.40 15.43
C THR A 17 -2.22 16.51 16.38
N ASP A 18 -1.47 16.87 17.42
CA ASP A 18 -1.76 18.03 18.25
C ASP A 18 -1.73 19.34 17.45
N TYR A 19 -0.80 19.46 16.49
CA TYR A 19 -0.79 20.58 15.56
C TYR A 19 -2.01 20.55 14.64
N LEU A 20 -2.33 19.40 14.05
CA LEU A 20 -3.48 19.27 13.13
C LEU A 20 -4.82 19.55 13.83
N LEU A 21 -4.98 19.15 15.10
CA LEU A 21 -6.16 19.47 15.91
C LEU A 21 -6.30 20.99 16.10
N LYS A 22 -5.21 21.69 16.38
CA LYS A 22 -5.21 23.16 16.50
C LYS A 22 -5.51 23.84 15.17
N ALA A 23 -4.90 23.36 14.09
CA ALA A 23 -5.12 23.84 12.73
C ALA A 23 -6.57 23.63 12.25
N SER A 24 -7.23 22.60 12.77
CA SER A 24 -8.61 22.21 12.42
C SER A 24 -9.66 22.77 13.38
N ALA A 25 -9.26 23.54 14.40
CA ALA A 25 -10.15 23.96 15.48
C ALA A 25 -11.35 24.83 15.03
N GLN A 26 -11.24 25.47 13.87
CA GLN A 26 -12.29 26.33 13.31
C GLN A 26 -13.10 25.65 12.19
N LEU A 27 -12.92 24.36 11.94
CA LEU A 27 -13.76 23.64 10.98
C LEU A 27 -15.23 23.67 11.44
N PRO A 28 -16.19 23.85 10.51
CA PRO A 28 -16.04 23.86 9.05
C PRO A 28 -15.76 25.25 8.44
N HIS A 29 -15.57 26.28 9.25
CA HIS A 29 -15.39 27.65 8.76
C HIS A 29 -13.98 27.92 8.25
N ALA A 30 -12.98 27.29 8.86
CA ALA A 30 -11.59 27.51 8.56
C ALA A 30 -10.72 26.29 8.87
N LEU A 31 -9.72 26.05 8.01
CA LEU A 31 -8.62 25.12 8.20
C LEU A 31 -7.28 25.84 7.98
N TYR A 32 -6.39 25.83 8.96
CA TYR A 32 -5.08 26.47 8.84
C TYR A 32 -4.07 25.52 8.21
N VAL A 33 -3.54 25.84 7.02
CA VAL A 33 -2.67 24.91 6.28
C VAL A 33 -1.20 25.31 6.26
N GLN A 34 -0.87 26.55 6.65
CA GLN A 34 0.51 27.02 6.72
C GLN A 34 0.67 28.11 7.78
N PRO A 35 1.62 27.98 8.73
CA PRO A 35 2.07 29.11 9.52
C PRO A 35 2.90 30.02 8.61
N THR A 36 2.52 31.29 8.45
CA THR A 36 3.27 32.19 7.58
C THR A 36 4.19 33.09 8.38
N THR A 37 5.22 33.55 7.69
CA THR A 37 6.02 34.69 8.12
C THR A 37 5.49 35.92 7.43
N SER A 38 4.97 36.88 8.19
CA SER A 38 4.60 38.20 7.68
C SER A 38 5.86 39.01 7.36
N ALA A 39 6.56 38.66 6.28
CA ALA A 39 7.54 39.49 5.60
C ALA A 39 8.18 38.65 4.49
N GLY A 40 8.51 39.30 3.37
CA GLY A 40 9.30 38.68 2.31
C GLY A 40 10.63 38.08 2.81
N TYR A 41 11.28 37.33 1.92
CA TYR A 41 12.61 36.73 2.10
C TYR A 41 13.48 37.48 3.13
N GLY A 42 13.56 36.96 4.36
CA GLY A 42 14.51 37.45 5.36
C GLY A 42 14.04 37.60 6.81
N GLN A 43 12.74 37.68 7.12
CA GLN A 43 12.28 37.77 8.52
C GLN A 43 11.34 36.61 8.89
N ARG A 44 11.87 35.68 9.69
CA ARG A 44 11.15 34.48 10.16
C ARG A 44 10.37 34.76 11.45
N ILE A 45 9.19 35.36 11.32
CA ILE A 45 8.23 35.46 12.44
C ILE A 45 7.13 34.42 12.21
N TRP A 46 7.07 33.35 13.00
CA TRP A 46 6.05 32.31 12.86
C TRP A 46 4.71 32.79 13.42
N THR A 47 3.80 33.25 12.56
CA THR A 47 2.44 33.63 12.95
C THR A 47 1.39 32.87 12.14
N LEU A 48 0.28 32.50 12.79
CA LEU A 48 -0.92 32.04 12.09
C LEU A 48 -1.51 33.26 11.38
N HIS A 49 -1.33 33.35 10.07
CA HIS A 49 -1.81 34.46 9.27
C HIS A 49 -3.05 34.04 8.49
N GLU A 50 -4.08 34.88 8.47
CA GLU A 50 -5.39 34.60 7.88
C GLU A 50 -5.31 34.16 6.42
N ARG A 51 -4.31 34.63 5.65
CA ARG A 51 -4.13 34.30 4.23
C ARG A 51 -3.91 32.82 3.94
N CYS A 52 -3.39 32.03 4.89
CA CYS A 52 -3.17 30.59 4.71
C CYS A 52 -4.24 29.74 5.39
N THR A 53 -5.43 30.32 5.58
CA THR A 53 -6.62 29.62 6.03
C THR A 53 -7.41 29.15 4.81
N ARG A 54 -7.93 27.93 4.83
CA ARG A 54 -8.89 27.41 3.84
C ARG A 54 -10.29 27.55 4.41
N SER A 55 -11.18 28.14 3.64
CA SER A 55 -12.57 28.38 4.01
C SER A 55 -13.48 27.78 2.93
N PRO A 56 -14.81 27.79 3.12
CA PRO A 56 -15.73 27.44 2.05
C PRO A 56 -15.58 28.26 0.75
N SER A 57 -15.06 29.50 0.82
CA SER A 57 -14.80 30.37 -0.35
C SER A 57 -13.46 30.10 -1.03
N ASP A 58 -12.46 29.69 -0.24
CA ASP A 58 -11.10 29.40 -0.70
C ASP A 58 -10.67 28.01 -0.21
N PRO A 59 -11.27 26.94 -0.76
CA PRO A 59 -11.05 25.60 -0.23
C PRO A 59 -9.70 25.01 -0.62
N GLY A 60 -9.41 23.83 -0.06
CA GLY A 60 -8.23 23.02 -0.34
C GLY A 60 -8.48 21.58 0.05
N SER A 61 -9.10 20.83 -0.86
CA SER A 61 -9.56 19.46 -0.64
C SER A 61 -8.43 18.47 -0.50
N ASP A 62 -7.33 18.68 -1.19
CA ASP A 62 -6.08 17.94 -1.07
C ASP A 62 -5.54 18.01 0.37
N VAL A 63 -5.23 19.22 0.86
CA VAL A 63 -4.66 19.38 2.22
C VAL A 63 -5.66 19.01 3.32
N ALA A 64 -6.95 19.32 3.14
CA ALA A 64 -7.99 18.93 4.08
C ALA A 64 -8.23 17.40 4.08
N GLY A 65 -8.12 16.76 2.92
CA GLY A 65 -8.17 15.31 2.75
C GLY A 65 -7.02 14.63 3.47
N GLU A 66 -5.77 15.06 3.25
CA GLU A 66 -4.64 14.48 3.96
C GLU A 66 -4.67 14.75 5.47
N THR A 67 -5.14 15.94 5.89
CA THR A 67 -5.39 16.20 7.32
C THR A 67 -6.38 15.20 7.90
N ALA A 68 -7.45 14.89 7.17
CA ALA A 68 -8.43 13.89 7.60
C ALA A 68 -7.83 12.48 7.66
N ALA A 69 -7.07 12.07 6.65
CA ALA A 69 -6.41 10.77 6.60
C ALA A 69 -5.42 10.59 7.77
N ALA A 70 -4.55 11.57 8.01
CA ALA A 70 -3.58 11.55 9.11
C ALA A 70 -4.25 11.45 10.49
N LEU A 71 -5.32 12.23 10.72
CA LEU A 71 -6.08 12.20 11.98
C LEU A 71 -6.82 10.86 12.15
N ALA A 72 -7.45 10.33 11.09
CA ALA A 72 -8.13 9.03 11.12
C ALA A 72 -7.15 7.88 11.36
N ALA A 73 -6.01 7.85 10.67
CA ALA A 73 -4.94 6.87 10.89
C ALA A 73 -4.43 6.89 12.33
N SER A 74 -4.18 8.10 12.86
CA SER A 74 -3.69 8.28 14.23
C SER A 74 -4.73 7.88 15.27
N SER A 75 -6.03 8.06 14.98
CA SER A 75 -7.10 7.59 15.87
C SER A 75 -7.04 6.07 16.10
N CYS A 76 -6.64 5.29 15.08
CA CYS A 76 -6.43 3.85 15.21
C CYS A 76 -5.26 3.53 16.14
N VAL A 77 -4.15 4.27 16.05
CA VAL A 77 -2.96 4.11 16.91
C VAL A 77 -3.32 4.34 18.37
N PHE A 78 -4.01 5.45 18.67
CA PHE A 78 -4.33 5.83 20.05
C PHE A 78 -5.57 5.13 20.62
N LYS A 79 -6.28 4.29 19.85
CA LYS A 79 -7.55 3.68 20.25
C LYS A 79 -7.52 3.00 21.62
N HIS A 80 -6.41 2.31 21.93
CA HIS A 80 -6.21 1.61 23.21
C HIS A 80 -5.21 2.30 24.13
N LEU A 81 -4.46 3.29 23.63
CA LEU A 81 -3.46 4.03 24.40
C LEU A 81 -4.07 5.26 25.09
N ASP A 82 -5.02 5.93 24.43
CA ASP A 82 -5.68 7.15 24.87
C ASP A 82 -7.02 7.28 24.12
N ALA A 83 -8.06 6.64 24.66
CA ALA A 83 -9.36 6.55 24.00
C ALA A 83 -10.04 7.92 23.80
N HIS A 84 -9.82 8.87 24.71
CA HIS A 84 -10.37 10.22 24.60
C HIS A 84 -9.70 11.00 23.47
N TYR A 85 -8.37 10.93 23.39
CA TYR A 85 -7.62 11.54 22.30
C TYR A 85 -7.97 10.89 20.95
N SER A 86 -8.01 9.56 20.88
CA SER A 86 -8.45 8.82 19.69
C SER A 86 -9.82 9.28 19.19
N LYS A 87 -10.80 9.44 20.08
CA LYS A 87 -12.12 9.96 19.72
C LYS A 87 -12.05 11.40 19.17
N THR A 88 -11.27 12.27 19.81
CA THR A 88 -11.08 13.67 19.38
C THR A 88 -10.45 13.74 17.97
N LEU A 89 -9.45 12.89 17.71
CA LEU A 89 -8.83 12.76 16.39
C LEU A 89 -9.84 12.33 15.33
N LEU A 90 -10.62 11.28 15.62
CA LEU A 90 -11.59 10.74 14.68
C LEU A 90 -12.72 11.73 14.35
N GLU A 91 -13.30 12.38 15.35
CA GLU A 91 -14.34 13.41 15.15
C GLU A 91 -13.82 14.59 14.31
N THR A 92 -12.55 14.97 14.52
CA THR A 92 -11.91 16.04 13.74
C THR A 92 -11.60 15.57 12.31
N ALA A 93 -11.18 14.32 12.12
CA ALA A 93 -10.97 13.72 10.81
C ALA A 93 -12.27 13.73 9.97
N GLU A 94 -13.39 13.33 10.55
CA GLU A 94 -14.69 13.35 9.86
C GLU A 94 -15.11 14.78 9.48
N LYS A 95 -14.85 15.78 10.33
CA LYS A 95 -15.10 17.21 10.00
C LYS A 95 -14.22 17.67 8.85
N ALA A 96 -12.93 17.35 8.88
CA ALA A 96 -11.98 17.72 7.83
C ALA A 96 -12.32 17.09 6.49
N PHE A 97 -12.67 15.80 6.47
CA PHE A 97 -13.13 15.12 5.25
C PHE A 97 -14.42 15.71 4.69
N ASN A 98 -15.40 16.01 5.56
CA ASN A 98 -16.64 16.64 5.13
C ASN A 98 -16.40 18.03 4.54
N PHE A 99 -15.50 18.82 5.11
CA PHE A 99 -15.09 20.10 4.54
C PHE A 99 -14.43 19.92 3.17
N ALA A 100 -13.44 19.02 3.07
CA ALA A 100 -12.71 18.72 1.84
C ALA A 100 -13.65 18.28 0.70
N ASN A 101 -14.60 17.40 1.01
CA ASN A 101 -15.50 16.82 0.02
C ASN A 101 -16.62 17.77 -0.42
N ARG A 102 -17.11 18.64 0.49
CA ARG A 102 -18.16 19.63 0.17
C ARG A 102 -17.63 20.83 -0.59
N HIS A 103 -16.40 21.25 -0.35
CA HIS A 103 -15.78 22.40 -0.98
C HIS A 103 -14.57 21.95 -1.80
N ARG A 104 -14.82 21.57 -3.06
CA ARG A 104 -13.83 20.91 -3.92
C ARG A 104 -12.95 21.87 -4.69
N ALA A 105 -11.67 21.98 -4.32
CA ALA A 105 -10.64 22.67 -5.09
C ALA A 105 -9.24 22.24 -4.64
N LYS A 106 -8.22 22.53 -5.44
CA LYS A 106 -6.83 22.37 -4.98
C LYS A 106 -6.50 23.50 -4.03
N TYR A 107 -5.79 23.23 -2.93
CA TYR A 107 -5.46 24.32 -1.99
C TYR A 107 -4.58 25.40 -2.63
N SER A 108 -3.78 25.00 -3.63
CA SER A 108 -2.89 25.88 -4.36
C SER A 108 -3.60 26.76 -5.39
N ASP A 109 -4.88 26.54 -5.70
CA ASP A 109 -5.61 27.38 -6.67
C ASP A 109 -5.71 28.83 -6.16
N SER A 110 -6.00 29.02 -4.88
CA SER A 110 -6.07 30.35 -4.24
C SER A 110 -4.77 30.78 -3.56
N LEU A 111 -3.77 29.89 -3.42
CA LEU A 111 -2.46 30.16 -2.81
C LEU A 111 -1.29 30.10 -3.78
N HIS A 112 -1.54 30.00 -5.08
CA HIS A 112 -0.55 29.66 -6.11
C HIS A 112 0.78 30.41 -5.95
N SER A 113 0.73 31.74 -5.83
CA SER A 113 1.91 32.60 -5.72
C SER A 113 2.74 32.39 -4.44
N ALA A 114 2.13 31.86 -3.39
CA ALA A 114 2.79 31.61 -2.10
C ALA A 114 3.34 30.19 -1.99
N VAL A 115 2.65 29.20 -2.56
CA VAL A 115 2.94 27.78 -2.29
C VAL A 115 3.55 27.04 -3.48
N CYS A 116 3.29 27.44 -4.73
CA CYS A 116 3.69 26.63 -5.89
C CYS A 116 5.19 26.65 -6.21
N LEU A 117 5.97 27.51 -5.56
CA LEU A 117 7.44 27.40 -5.57
C LEU A 117 7.96 26.23 -4.71
N PHE A 118 7.11 25.65 -3.86
CA PHE A 118 7.52 24.66 -2.86
C PHE A 118 6.63 23.40 -2.88
N TYR A 119 5.32 23.58 -2.70
CA TYR A 119 4.34 22.51 -2.46
C TYR A 119 3.09 22.67 -3.36
N CYS A 120 3.24 22.92 -4.67
CA CYS A 120 2.05 23.07 -5.55
C CYS A 120 1.25 21.76 -5.65
N SER A 121 -0.08 21.86 -5.75
CA SER A 121 -0.93 20.71 -6.03
C SER A 121 -1.04 20.48 -7.55
N TYR A 122 -0.47 19.38 -8.01
CA TYR A 122 -0.41 19.04 -9.44
C TYR A 122 -1.46 17.98 -9.81
N SER A 123 -1.54 16.89 -9.05
CA SER A 123 -2.44 15.73 -9.23
C SER A 123 -3.93 16.07 -9.16
N GLY A 124 -4.31 17.03 -8.33
CA GLY A 124 -5.72 17.25 -8.02
C GLY A 124 -5.96 17.17 -6.52
N TYR A 125 -7.08 16.55 -6.18
CA TYR A 125 -7.51 16.32 -4.80
C TYR A 125 -8.34 15.02 -4.65
N LEU A 126 -8.55 14.29 -5.74
CA LEU A 126 -9.47 13.15 -5.75
C LEU A 126 -8.84 11.94 -5.07
N ASP A 127 -7.54 11.78 -5.27
CA ASP A 127 -6.64 10.88 -4.54
C ASP A 127 -6.68 11.16 -3.03
N GLU A 128 -6.45 12.39 -2.57
CA GLU A 128 -6.50 12.66 -1.12
C GLU A 128 -7.90 12.43 -0.52
N LEU A 129 -8.97 12.68 -1.29
CA LEU A 129 -10.33 12.35 -0.85
C LEU A 129 -10.57 10.84 -0.78
N GLN A 130 -10.10 10.08 -1.76
CA GLN A 130 -10.20 8.63 -1.77
C GLN A 130 -9.39 8.04 -0.59
N TRP A 131 -8.23 8.64 -0.28
CA TRP A 131 -7.29 8.19 0.75
C TRP A 131 -7.83 8.44 2.14
N ALA A 132 -8.38 9.63 2.36
CA ALA A 132 -9.06 9.99 3.59
C ALA A 132 -10.27 9.08 3.85
N ALA A 133 -11.05 8.76 2.81
CA ALA A 133 -12.18 7.85 2.93
C ALA A 133 -11.72 6.43 3.32
N ALA A 134 -10.61 5.93 2.75
CA ALA A 134 -10.05 4.65 3.11
C ALA A 134 -9.67 4.58 4.61
N TRP A 135 -8.98 5.59 5.13
CA TRP A 135 -8.63 5.67 6.55
C TRP A 135 -9.83 5.83 7.47
N LEU A 136 -10.82 6.64 7.07
CA LEU A 136 -12.06 6.78 7.82
C LEU A 136 -12.84 5.46 7.88
N TYR A 137 -12.89 4.69 6.79
CA TYR A 137 -13.43 3.34 6.84
C TYR A 137 -12.64 2.46 7.82
N GLN A 138 -11.31 2.50 7.78
CA GLN A 138 -10.50 1.69 8.68
C GLN A 138 -10.78 2.01 10.16
N ALA A 139 -10.92 3.30 10.49
CA ALA A 139 -11.17 3.77 11.86
C ALA A 139 -12.61 3.50 12.34
N THR A 140 -13.61 3.67 11.47
CA THR A 140 -15.04 3.65 11.84
C THR A 140 -15.75 2.34 11.50
N LYS A 141 -15.25 1.60 10.51
CA LYS A 141 -15.94 0.50 9.81
C LYS A 141 -17.27 0.89 9.17
N ASN A 142 -17.51 2.18 8.94
CA ASN A 142 -18.68 2.67 8.24
C ASN A 142 -18.53 2.44 6.72
N SER A 143 -19.39 1.61 6.16
CA SER A 143 -19.34 1.21 4.75
C SER A 143 -19.54 2.35 3.76
N SER A 144 -20.12 3.49 4.18
CA SER A 144 -20.26 4.66 3.30
C SER A 144 -18.91 5.21 2.85
N TYR A 145 -17.91 5.22 3.74
CA TYR A 145 -16.55 5.64 3.40
C TYR A 145 -15.87 4.66 2.45
N LEU A 146 -16.07 3.36 2.66
CA LEU A 146 -15.56 2.34 1.75
C LEU A 146 -16.17 2.48 0.35
N GLN A 147 -17.50 2.64 0.28
CA GLN A 147 -18.21 2.87 -0.99
C GLN A 147 -17.72 4.15 -1.66
N TYR A 148 -17.46 5.22 -0.90
CA TYR A 148 -16.89 6.45 -1.43
C TYR A 148 -15.50 6.24 -2.01
N ALA A 149 -14.61 5.54 -1.28
CA ALA A 149 -13.27 5.20 -1.77
C ALA A 149 -13.32 4.31 -3.03
N ILE A 150 -14.35 3.45 -3.14
CA ILE A 150 -14.59 2.64 -4.34
C ILE A 150 -15.17 3.48 -5.50
N SER A 151 -16.12 4.37 -5.25
CA SER A 151 -16.75 5.15 -6.31
C SER A 151 -15.82 6.24 -6.84
N THR A 152 -14.91 6.74 -6.00
CA THR A 152 -14.01 7.87 -6.31
C THR A 152 -12.66 7.36 -6.83
N ALA A 153 -12.67 6.35 -7.71
CA ALA A 153 -11.43 5.92 -8.36
C ALA A 153 -11.00 6.99 -9.37
N ALA A 154 -9.85 7.61 -9.13
CA ALA A 154 -9.20 8.41 -10.15
C ALA A 154 -8.71 7.46 -11.27
N GLU A 155 -9.32 7.51 -12.46
CA GLU A 155 -8.82 6.80 -13.65
C GLU A 155 -7.45 7.37 -14.05
N ASN A 156 -6.30 6.85 -13.58
CA ASN A 156 -4.97 7.33 -13.99
C ASN A 156 -3.83 6.30 -13.74
N ASP A 157 -2.86 6.23 -14.67
CA ASP A 157 -1.92 5.12 -14.91
C ASP A 157 -0.45 5.50 -14.52
N CYS A 158 0.11 4.99 -13.40
CA CYS A 158 0.86 5.93 -12.54
C CYS A 158 1.76 5.38 -11.34
N ASP A 159 3.11 5.27 -11.41
CA ASP A 159 4.11 4.57 -10.51
C ASP A 159 5.00 5.35 -9.46
N ALA A 160 4.47 6.01 -8.40
CA ALA A 160 5.26 6.44 -7.20
C ALA A 160 4.43 6.83 -5.94
N PHE A 161 5.11 7.02 -4.79
CA PHE A 161 4.60 7.64 -3.54
C PHE A 161 5.51 8.77 -3.07
N SER A 162 4.94 9.96 -2.93
CA SER A 162 5.59 11.16 -2.42
C SER A 162 4.52 12.18 -2.03
N TRP A 163 4.89 13.15 -1.19
CA TRP A 163 4.03 14.29 -0.81
C TRP A 163 3.80 15.28 -1.97
N ILE A 164 4.59 15.19 -3.04
CA ILE A 164 4.27 15.80 -4.34
C ILE A 164 3.89 14.68 -5.29
N THR A 165 2.64 14.65 -5.70
CA THR A 165 2.24 13.91 -6.89
C THR A 165 2.37 14.84 -8.10
N SER A 166 3.61 15.18 -8.48
CA SER A 166 3.90 15.97 -9.70
C SER A 166 3.78 15.06 -10.91
N CYS A 167 2.54 14.81 -11.34
CA CYS A 167 2.17 14.04 -12.52
C CYS A 167 2.37 14.83 -13.82
N GLN A 168 3.59 15.29 -14.13
CA GLN A 168 3.86 15.85 -15.46
C GLN A 168 4.84 15.06 -16.31
N GLU A 169 5.62 14.13 -15.75
CA GLU A 169 6.53 13.28 -16.55
C GLU A 169 6.48 11.78 -16.20
N LEU A 170 5.95 11.41 -15.04
CA LEU A 170 5.80 10.03 -14.60
C LEU A 170 4.49 9.97 -13.82
N GLY A 171 3.46 9.32 -14.37
CA GLY A 171 2.19 9.16 -13.66
C GLY A 171 2.40 8.56 -12.25
N CYS A 172 1.56 8.84 -11.22
CA CYS A 172 1.64 8.30 -9.84
C CYS A 172 0.26 8.13 -9.10
N TYR A 173 -0.14 6.94 -8.55
CA TYR A 173 -1.24 6.69 -7.54
C TYR A 173 -1.27 5.31 -6.81
N TYR A 174 -0.50 4.28 -7.16
CA TYR A 174 -0.77 2.88 -6.72
C TYR A 174 -0.78 2.54 -5.20
N HIS A 175 -0.29 3.41 -4.32
CA HIS A 175 -0.12 3.11 -2.90
C HIS A 175 -1.42 3.20 -2.11
N GLU A 176 -2.23 4.22 -2.42
CA GLU A 176 -3.58 4.34 -1.91
C GLU A 176 -4.42 3.12 -2.31
N TYR A 177 -4.31 2.68 -3.56
CA TYR A 177 -4.95 1.46 -4.04
C TYR A 177 -4.48 0.22 -3.26
N THR A 178 -3.19 0.13 -2.90
CA THR A 178 -2.65 -0.97 -2.09
C THR A 178 -3.23 -1.00 -0.68
N PHE A 179 -3.41 0.16 -0.04
CA PHE A 179 -4.07 0.24 1.26
C PHE A 179 -5.56 -0.05 1.17
N ILE A 180 -6.26 0.52 0.19
CA ILE A 180 -7.67 0.21 -0.02
C ILE A 180 -7.84 -1.29 -0.32
N TYR A 181 -6.93 -1.90 -1.07
CA TYR A 181 -6.93 -3.34 -1.30
C TYR A 181 -6.86 -4.13 0.01
N SER A 182 -5.93 -3.81 0.92
CA SER A 182 -5.85 -4.54 2.19
C SER A 182 -7.14 -4.39 3.01
N LEU A 183 -7.74 -3.19 3.01
CA LEU A 183 -9.00 -2.92 3.70
C LEU A 183 -10.20 -3.68 3.13
N VAL A 184 -10.29 -3.81 1.81
CA VAL A 184 -11.43 -4.47 1.15
C VAL A 184 -11.22 -6.00 1.10
N ALA A 185 -9.98 -6.46 0.95
CA ALA A 185 -9.63 -7.88 0.94
C ALA A 185 -9.92 -8.57 2.27
N ASP A 186 -9.70 -7.89 3.41
CA ASP A 186 -10.05 -8.39 4.74
C ASP A 186 -11.58 -8.50 4.96
N GLY A 187 -12.37 -7.74 4.20
CA GLY A 187 -13.85 -7.73 4.27
C GLY A 187 -14.55 -8.74 3.35
N GLY A 188 -13.83 -9.42 2.45
CA GLY A 188 -14.40 -10.39 1.51
C GLY A 188 -15.24 -9.78 0.37
N ASP A 189 -15.17 -8.47 0.16
CA ASP A 189 -15.93 -7.78 -0.87
C ASP A 189 -15.20 -7.89 -2.24
N LYS A 190 -15.93 -8.34 -3.27
CA LYS A 190 -15.40 -8.57 -4.62
C LYS A 190 -14.97 -7.29 -5.33
N SER A 191 -15.44 -6.12 -4.88
CA SER A 191 -14.97 -4.82 -5.36
C SER A 191 -13.49 -4.56 -5.03
N ALA A 192 -12.89 -5.34 -4.11
CA ALA A 192 -11.44 -5.33 -3.83
C ALA A 192 -10.58 -5.70 -5.03
N ALA A 193 -11.12 -6.51 -5.94
CA ALA A 193 -10.34 -7.17 -6.99
C ALA A 193 -9.54 -6.17 -7.84
N ARG A 194 -10.12 -5.02 -8.17
CA ARG A 194 -9.45 -3.98 -8.96
C ARG A 194 -8.27 -3.36 -8.20
N PHE A 195 -8.40 -3.11 -6.91
CA PHE A 195 -7.35 -2.52 -6.08
C PHE A 195 -6.16 -3.46 -5.92
N GLY A 196 -6.45 -4.76 -5.82
CA GLY A 196 -5.41 -5.80 -5.79
C GLY A 196 -4.66 -5.92 -7.11
N GLU A 197 -5.35 -5.70 -8.23
CA GLU A 197 -4.73 -5.65 -9.54
C GLU A 197 -3.83 -4.42 -9.69
N GLU A 198 -4.28 -3.24 -9.25
CA GLU A 198 -3.44 -2.03 -9.24
C GLU A 198 -2.21 -2.18 -8.35
N ALA A 199 -2.37 -2.73 -7.13
CA ALA A 199 -1.24 -3.00 -6.25
C ALA A 199 -0.19 -3.94 -6.89
N LYS A 200 -0.65 -4.95 -7.64
CA LYS A 200 0.24 -5.85 -8.41
C LYS A 200 0.89 -5.11 -9.58
N ARG A 201 0.15 -4.28 -10.31
CA ARG A 201 0.70 -3.49 -11.42
C ARG A 201 1.86 -2.62 -10.98
N TYR A 202 1.77 -1.99 -9.81
CA TYR A 202 2.89 -1.23 -9.25
C TYR A 202 4.16 -2.06 -9.03
N ILE A 203 4.02 -3.23 -8.41
CA ILE A 203 5.19 -4.11 -8.19
C ILE A 203 5.78 -4.53 -9.54
N CYS A 204 4.91 -4.87 -10.51
CA CYS A 204 5.27 -5.28 -11.86
C CYS A 204 5.82 -4.14 -12.74
N SER A 205 5.51 -2.88 -12.46
CA SER A 205 6.01 -1.73 -13.21
C SER A 205 7.36 -1.26 -12.68
N VAL A 206 7.56 -1.34 -11.36
CA VAL A 206 8.80 -0.90 -10.71
C VAL A 206 9.94 -1.89 -10.95
N LEU A 207 9.71 -3.20 -10.86
CA LEU A 207 10.79 -4.20 -10.90
C LEU A 207 11.52 -4.34 -12.26
N PRO A 208 10.86 -4.36 -13.43
CA PRO A 208 11.55 -4.60 -14.70
C PRO A 208 12.44 -3.45 -15.18
N ASN A 209 12.12 -2.22 -14.78
CA ASN A 209 12.77 -1.00 -15.27
C ASN A 209 13.58 -0.28 -14.17
N LEU A 210 13.91 -0.99 -13.08
CA LEU A 210 14.57 -0.37 -11.93
C LEU A 210 16.03 -0.05 -12.26
N GLN A 211 16.40 1.23 -12.12
CA GLN A 211 17.78 1.66 -12.19
C GLN A 211 18.41 1.59 -10.81
N TYR A 212 19.74 1.45 -10.79
CA TYR A 212 20.52 1.45 -9.56
C TYR A 212 21.69 2.42 -9.69
N THR A 213 22.03 3.08 -8.58
CA THR A 213 23.29 3.81 -8.48
C THR A 213 24.46 2.81 -8.55
N PRO A 214 25.70 3.26 -8.85
CA PRO A 214 26.88 2.38 -8.80
C PRO A 214 27.09 1.65 -7.46
N GLY A 215 26.53 2.18 -6.37
CA GLY A 215 26.56 1.56 -5.03
C GLY A 215 25.40 0.59 -4.74
N GLY A 216 24.54 0.29 -5.72
CA GLY A 216 23.43 -0.66 -5.58
C GLY A 216 22.16 -0.11 -4.93
N LEU A 217 22.10 1.20 -4.65
CA LEU A 217 20.86 1.84 -4.19
C LEU A 217 19.89 1.99 -5.38
N MET A 218 18.63 1.62 -5.18
CA MET A 218 17.56 1.91 -6.15
C MET A 218 17.57 3.40 -6.54
N TYR A 219 17.43 3.68 -7.83
CA TYR A 219 17.47 5.02 -8.38
C TYR A 219 16.16 5.31 -9.14
N LYS A 220 15.39 6.27 -8.62
CA LYS A 220 14.10 6.69 -9.17
C LYS A 220 14.17 8.11 -9.75
N MET A 221 14.85 9.05 -9.09
CA MET A 221 15.01 10.42 -9.61
C MET A 221 16.18 11.20 -8.98
N ASN A 222 16.57 12.30 -9.64
CA ASN A 222 17.72 13.14 -9.27
C ASN A 222 17.58 13.83 -7.90
N ALA A 223 16.42 14.42 -7.61
CA ALA A 223 16.15 15.10 -6.34
C ALA A 223 15.48 14.14 -5.35
N THR A 224 15.83 14.20 -4.07
CA THR A 224 15.16 13.45 -2.98
C THR A 224 14.98 11.93 -3.21
N ASN A 225 15.88 11.28 -3.96
CA ASN A 225 15.79 9.85 -4.33
C ASN A 225 15.42 8.92 -3.16
N LEU A 226 16.01 9.15 -1.97
CA LEU A 226 15.77 8.34 -0.79
C LEU A 226 14.31 8.34 -0.31
N GLN A 227 13.53 9.41 -0.56
CA GLN A 227 12.09 9.42 -0.22
C GLN A 227 11.32 8.39 -1.04
N TYR A 228 11.62 8.33 -2.34
CA TYR A 228 11.03 7.36 -3.25
C TYR A 228 11.49 5.94 -2.95
N VAL A 229 12.81 5.75 -2.75
CA VAL A 229 13.38 4.43 -2.41
C VAL A 229 12.78 3.90 -1.12
N THR A 230 12.71 4.72 -0.07
CA THR A 230 12.17 4.30 1.23
C THR A 230 10.73 3.82 1.09
N THR A 231 9.90 4.51 0.30
CA THR A 231 8.51 4.09 0.16
C THR A 231 8.33 2.87 -0.73
N SER A 232 9.06 2.78 -1.84
CA SER A 232 9.06 1.57 -2.67
C SER A 232 9.49 0.35 -1.84
N THR A 233 10.57 0.49 -1.05
CA THR A 233 11.04 -0.57 -0.16
C THR A 233 10.02 -0.92 0.93
N PHE A 234 9.30 0.06 1.49
CA PHE A 234 8.21 -0.21 2.44
C PHE A 234 7.10 -1.05 1.80
N LEU A 235 6.62 -0.70 0.60
CA LEU A 235 5.62 -1.49 -0.10
C LEU A 235 6.11 -2.90 -0.46
N PHE A 236 7.36 -3.01 -0.94
CA PHE A 236 7.96 -4.32 -1.19
C PHE A 236 8.02 -5.17 0.07
N THR A 237 8.36 -4.57 1.21
CA THR A 237 8.38 -5.27 2.50
C THR A 237 6.98 -5.74 2.89
N ALA A 238 5.95 -4.90 2.74
CA ALA A 238 4.57 -5.29 3.00
C ALA A 238 4.11 -6.45 2.10
N TYR A 239 4.44 -6.40 0.80
CA TYR A 239 4.12 -7.46 -0.15
C TYR A 239 4.85 -8.77 0.19
N ILE A 240 6.12 -8.70 0.59
CA ILE A 240 6.90 -9.85 1.05
C ILE A 240 6.27 -10.44 2.33
N ASN A 241 5.87 -9.62 3.30
CA ASN A 241 5.21 -10.11 4.51
C ASN A 241 3.92 -10.87 4.19
N TYR A 242 3.11 -10.37 3.23
CA TYR A 242 1.94 -11.10 2.74
C TYR A 242 2.32 -12.47 2.15
N ILE A 243 3.38 -12.52 1.33
CA ILE A 243 3.90 -13.80 0.79
C ILE A 243 4.34 -14.73 1.91
N LEU A 244 4.95 -14.22 2.97
CA LEU A 244 5.57 -15.03 4.02
C LEU A 244 4.62 -15.43 5.15
N GLY A 245 3.40 -14.88 5.22
CA GLY A 245 2.39 -15.39 6.16
C GLY A 245 1.35 -14.38 6.61
N ASP A 246 1.58 -13.07 6.44
CA ASP A 246 0.64 -12.01 6.81
C ASP A 246 -0.48 -11.87 5.78
N ASN A 247 -1.23 -12.96 5.63
CA ASN A 247 -2.38 -13.07 4.74
C ASN A 247 -3.51 -13.83 5.45
N PRO A 248 -4.76 -13.78 4.95
CA PRO A 248 -5.91 -14.38 5.62
C PRO A 248 -5.81 -15.90 5.89
N LYS A 249 -4.86 -16.62 5.26
CA LYS A 249 -4.64 -18.05 5.54
C LYS A 249 -3.60 -18.32 6.62
N GLY A 250 -2.90 -17.29 7.09
CA GLY A 250 -1.77 -17.40 8.01
C GLY A 250 -0.72 -18.39 7.48
N MET A 251 -0.46 -18.36 6.16
CA MET A 251 0.35 -19.37 5.48
C MET A 251 1.40 -18.70 4.60
N SER A 252 2.65 -19.14 4.73
CA SER A 252 3.72 -18.76 3.82
C SER A 252 3.50 -19.39 2.44
N TYR A 253 3.58 -18.58 1.40
CA TYR A 253 3.67 -19.01 0.01
C TYR A 253 5.12 -19.36 -0.40
N MET A 254 6.11 -19.13 0.47
CA MET A 254 7.45 -19.67 0.32
C MET A 254 7.56 -21.04 1.02
N VAL A 255 7.87 -22.08 0.26
CA VAL A 255 8.00 -23.45 0.76
C VAL A 255 9.15 -23.54 1.76
N GLY A 256 8.89 -24.16 2.92
CA GLY A 256 9.88 -24.32 3.99
C GLY A 256 10.07 -23.10 4.90
N TYR A 257 9.28 -22.04 4.71
CA TYR A 257 9.30 -20.84 5.56
C TYR A 257 8.04 -20.76 6.44
N GLY A 258 8.21 -20.38 7.71
CA GLY A 258 7.13 -20.27 8.68
C GLY A 258 6.56 -21.62 9.14
N GLU A 259 5.53 -21.59 9.97
CA GLU A 259 4.91 -22.80 10.55
C GLU A 259 3.96 -23.51 9.57
N LYS A 260 3.43 -22.78 8.59
CA LYS A 260 2.45 -23.28 7.62
C LYS A 260 2.84 -22.85 6.22
N TYR A 261 3.07 -23.80 5.32
CA TYR A 261 3.41 -23.58 3.92
C TYR A 261 2.89 -24.72 3.02
N PRO A 262 2.76 -24.51 1.69
CA PRO A 262 2.32 -25.54 0.75
C PRO A 262 3.19 -26.80 0.80
N GLN A 263 2.54 -27.95 0.99
CA GLN A 263 3.17 -29.27 1.00
C GLN A 263 2.94 -30.03 -0.32
N ARG A 264 2.08 -29.50 -1.20
CA ARG A 264 1.70 -30.07 -2.50
C ARG A 264 1.94 -29.05 -3.61
N ILE A 265 3.11 -29.14 -4.20
CA ILE A 265 3.59 -28.31 -5.28
C ILE A 265 3.53 -29.12 -6.57
N HIS A 266 2.98 -28.48 -7.60
CA HIS A 266 3.06 -28.98 -8.98
C HIS A 266 4.50 -28.88 -9.50
N HIS A 267 5.37 -29.78 -9.06
CA HIS A 267 6.76 -29.85 -9.46
C HIS A 267 7.21 -31.31 -9.50
N ARG A 268 7.68 -31.76 -10.67
CA ARG A 268 7.95 -33.18 -10.92
C ARG A 268 9.02 -33.72 -9.96
N GLY A 269 10.06 -32.95 -9.67
CA GLY A 269 11.16 -33.36 -8.80
C GLY A 269 10.78 -33.51 -7.33
N SER A 270 9.80 -32.75 -6.83
CA SER A 270 9.31 -32.91 -5.45
C SER A 270 8.25 -34.00 -5.34
N SER A 271 7.44 -34.15 -6.39
CA SER A 271 6.27 -35.04 -6.40
C SER A 271 6.60 -36.51 -6.45
N LEU A 272 7.79 -36.88 -6.91
CA LEU A 272 8.20 -38.27 -7.06
C LEU A 272 9.30 -38.61 -6.06
N PRO A 273 9.26 -39.80 -5.43
CA PRO A 273 10.36 -40.29 -4.60
C PRO A 273 11.62 -40.49 -5.45
N SER A 274 12.78 -40.36 -4.83
CA SER A 274 14.06 -40.54 -5.52
C SER A 274 14.28 -42.01 -5.88
N LEU A 275 15.17 -42.29 -6.83
CA LEU A 275 15.57 -43.67 -7.16
C LEU A 275 16.23 -44.42 -5.99
N GLN A 276 16.72 -43.67 -4.99
CA GLN A 276 17.24 -44.24 -3.74
C GLN A 276 16.12 -44.77 -2.83
N GLN A 277 14.96 -44.11 -2.82
CA GLN A 277 13.78 -44.57 -2.07
C GLN A 277 12.96 -45.61 -2.85
N LYS A 278 13.00 -45.57 -4.19
CA LYS A 278 12.30 -46.51 -5.05
C LYS A 278 13.22 -47.02 -6.15
N SER A 279 13.61 -48.29 -6.05
CA SER A 279 14.60 -48.93 -6.93
C SER A 279 14.17 -49.13 -8.39
N LYS A 280 12.91 -48.87 -8.74
CA LYS A 280 12.39 -49.03 -10.12
C LYS A 280 11.96 -47.67 -10.70
N PRO A 281 12.35 -47.35 -11.95
CA PRO A 281 11.87 -46.16 -12.66
C PRO A 281 10.35 -46.15 -12.81
N PHE A 282 9.78 -44.96 -12.96
CA PHE A 282 8.37 -44.79 -13.32
C PHE A 282 8.18 -44.94 -14.84
N GLY A 283 7.17 -45.70 -15.26
CA GLY A 283 6.67 -45.65 -16.62
C GLY A 283 5.86 -44.37 -16.89
N CYS A 284 5.60 -44.08 -18.16
CA CYS A 284 4.74 -42.98 -18.56
C CYS A 284 3.34 -43.17 -18.00
N GLY A 285 2.92 -42.32 -17.07
CA GLY A 285 1.57 -42.38 -16.48
C GLY A 285 1.52 -42.92 -15.05
N ASP A 286 2.48 -43.78 -14.67
CA ASP A 286 2.43 -44.56 -13.43
C ASP A 286 2.36 -43.71 -12.15
N ALA A 287 2.96 -42.51 -12.21
CA ALA A 287 3.04 -41.62 -11.08
C ALA A 287 1.77 -40.79 -10.85
N PHE A 288 0.84 -40.73 -11.81
CA PHE A 288 -0.32 -39.85 -11.67
C PHE A 288 -1.25 -40.28 -10.54
N GLN A 289 -1.66 -41.54 -10.51
CA GLN A 289 -2.56 -42.04 -9.46
C GLN A 289 -1.87 -42.12 -8.09
N SER A 290 -0.59 -42.48 -8.08
CA SER A 290 0.13 -42.77 -6.83
C SER A 290 0.72 -41.53 -6.14
N TYR A 291 0.87 -40.41 -6.86
CA TYR A 291 1.49 -39.21 -6.31
C TYR A 291 0.72 -37.95 -6.71
N TYR A 292 0.47 -37.75 -8.00
CA TYR A 292 -0.12 -36.50 -8.50
C TYR A 292 -1.55 -36.24 -8.01
N TYR A 293 -2.43 -37.23 -8.13
CA TYR A 293 -3.85 -37.11 -7.76
C TYR A 293 -4.12 -37.32 -6.26
N THR A 294 -3.10 -37.71 -5.49
CA THR A 294 -3.24 -37.97 -4.05
C THR A 294 -3.31 -36.67 -3.24
N SER A 295 -3.95 -36.71 -2.07
CA SER A 295 -3.96 -35.59 -1.11
C SER A 295 -2.69 -35.49 -0.26
N GLU A 296 -1.75 -36.40 -0.43
CA GLU A 296 -0.55 -36.49 0.41
C GLU A 296 0.47 -35.39 0.08
N PRO A 297 1.30 -34.99 1.05
CA PRO A 297 2.46 -34.14 0.82
C PRO A 297 3.39 -34.73 -0.26
N ASN A 298 4.08 -33.84 -0.98
CA ASN A 298 5.14 -34.28 -1.89
C ASN A 298 6.26 -35.00 -1.12
N PRO A 299 6.71 -36.18 -1.58
CA PRO A 299 7.72 -36.97 -0.88
C PRO A 299 9.07 -36.28 -0.77
N ASN A 300 9.42 -35.41 -1.72
CA ASN A 300 10.70 -34.69 -1.79
C ASN A 300 10.52 -33.17 -1.66
N ILE A 301 9.69 -32.74 -0.71
CA ILE A 301 9.43 -31.31 -0.45
C ILE A 301 10.69 -30.49 -0.19
N LEU A 302 11.74 -31.10 0.37
CA LEU A 302 13.01 -30.45 0.71
C LEU A 302 13.73 -29.84 -0.51
N ILE A 303 13.52 -30.41 -1.70
CA ILE A 303 14.10 -29.89 -2.97
C ILE A 303 13.53 -28.51 -3.31
N LEU A 304 12.38 -28.16 -2.74
CA LEU A 304 11.68 -26.90 -3.00
C LEU A 304 11.78 -25.91 -1.85
N ILE A 305 12.60 -26.14 -0.83
CA ILE A 305 12.80 -25.11 0.22
C ILE A 305 13.27 -23.81 -0.44
N GLY A 306 12.56 -22.71 -0.16
CA GLY A 306 12.78 -21.39 -0.76
C GLY A 306 11.97 -21.12 -2.04
N ALA A 307 11.28 -22.12 -2.60
CA ALA A 307 10.42 -21.91 -3.76
C ALA A 307 9.18 -21.07 -3.38
N VAL A 308 8.93 -20.00 -4.14
CA VAL A 308 7.70 -19.20 -4.01
C VAL A 308 6.65 -19.78 -4.94
N VAL A 309 5.49 -20.16 -4.39
CA VAL A 309 4.37 -20.68 -5.17
C VAL A 309 3.59 -19.55 -5.84
N GLY A 310 2.86 -19.82 -6.93
CA GLY A 310 2.10 -18.76 -7.64
C GLY A 310 0.93 -18.17 -6.84
N GLY A 311 0.60 -18.73 -5.68
CA GLY A 311 -0.28 -18.10 -4.70
C GLY A 311 -1.77 -18.33 -4.95
N PRO A 312 -2.65 -17.63 -4.21
CA PRO A 312 -4.11 -17.82 -4.27
C PRO A 312 -4.74 -17.20 -5.52
N THR A 313 -5.87 -17.76 -5.99
CA THR A 313 -6.68 -17.14 -7.05
C THR A 313 -7.91 -16.44 -6.45
N MET A 314 -8.62 -15.59 -7.24
CA MET A 314 -9.87 -14.95 -6.80
C MET A 314 -10.98 -15.96 -6.42
N MET A 315 -10.87 -17.21 -6.86
CA MET A 315 -11.87 -18.26 -6.59
C MET A 315 -11.33 -19.45 -5.77
N THR A 316 -10.01 -19.55 -5.55
CA THR A 316 -9.43 -20.73 -4.91
C THR A 316 -8.37 -20.42 -3.85
N SER A 317 -8.42 -21.23 -2.81
CA SER A 317 -7.47 -21.26 -1.70
C SER A 317 -6.18 -22.04 -2.01
N SER A 318 -5.98 -22.50 -3.25
CA SER A 318 -4.80 -23.28 -3.64
C SER A 318 -3.65 -22.39 -4.11
N ALA A 319 -2.44 -22.71 -3.67
CA ALA A 319 -1.20 -22.15 -4.15
C ALA A 319 -0.71 -22.99 -5.34
N MET A 320 -0.93 -22.54 -6.57
CA MET A 320 -0.39 -23.21 -7.76
C MET A 320 0.84 -22.45 -8.23
N ILE A 321 1.97 -23.14 -8.45
CA ILE A 321 3.03 -22.61 -9.31
C ILE A 321 2.54 -22.77 -10.75
N GLU A 322 2.35 -21.66 -11.46
CA GLU A 322 2.24 -21.66 -12.92
C GLU A 322 3.60 -21.20 -13.48
N ILE A 323 4.45 -22.14 -13.91
CA ILE A 323 5.60 -21.80 -14.76
C ILE A 323 5.04 -21.74 -16.18
N THR A 324 4.50 -20.59 -16.56
CA THR A 324 4.19 -20.30 -17.96
C THR A 324 5.50 -19.88 -18.62
N MET A 325 6.17 -20.81 -19.31
CA MET A 325 7.15 -20.38 -20.32
C MET A 325 6.38 -19.73 -21.47
N PRO A 326 6.71 -18.49 -21.87
CA PRO A 326 6.02 -17.83 -22.97
C PRO A 326 6.38 -18.54 -24.28
N ASN A 327 5.38 -19.08 -24.97
CA ASN A 327 5.44 -19.59 -26.33
C ASN A 327 6.66 -20.48 -26.65
N GLN A 328 6.52 -21.79 -26.46
CA GLN A 328 7.05 -22.73 -27.43
C GLN A 328 6.24 -24.03 -27.43
N SER A 329 5.76 -24.38 -28.62
CA SER A 329 5.13 -25.65 -28.97
C SER A 329 5.85 -26.83 -28.34
N LEU A 330 5.08 -27.77 -27.80
CA LEU A 330 5.51 -29.11 -27.41
C LEU A 330 6.45 -29.72 -28.46
N GLN A 331 7.76 -29.65 -28.21
CA GLN A 331 8.72 -30.55 -28.81
C GLN A 331 9.40 -31.33 -27.69
N HIS A 332 9.19 -32.63 -27.75
CA HIS A 332 9.89 -33.62 -26.95
C HIS A 332 11.40 -33.40 -27.05
N THR A 333 12.04 -33.09 -25.94
CA THR A 333 13.48 -33.31 -25.78
C THR A 333 13.70 -34.06 -24.48
N SER A 334 14.13 -35.32 -24.60
CA SER A 334 14.70 -36.07 -23.51
C SER A 334 15.99 -35.38 -23.08
N MET A 335 16.08 -34.94 -21.84
CA MET A 335 17.36 -34.61 -21.25
C MET A 335 17.73 -35.76 -20.32
N HIS A 336 18.67 -36.59 -20.79
CA HIS A 336 19.38 -37.56 -19.98
C HIS A 336 20.20 -36.80 -18.92
N LEU A 337 20.01 -37.18 -17.66
CA LEU A 337 21.02 -37.12 -16.61
C LEU A 337 21.11 -38.52 -16.00
#